data_AF-A0A968GZ37-F1
#
_entry.id   AF-A0A968GZ37-F1
#
_cell.length_a   1.000
_cell.length_b   1.000
_cell.length_c   1.000
_cell.angle_alpha   90.00
_cell.angle_beta   90.00
_cell.angle_gamma   90.00
#
_symmetry.space_group_name_H-M   'P 1'
#
loop_
_entity.id
_entity.type
_entity.pdbx_description
1 polymer ?
#
loop_
_entity_poly.entity_id
_entity_poly.type
_entity_poly.pdbx_seq_one_letter_code
_entity_poly.pdbx_strand_id
1 'polypeptide(L)'
;MAEGSPPSKAGGWTFLEAEPSGLVNFARLHPLEDGHDTVFVRVSLRAPEAGTRLLELGFSDRAVVYLNGRQLFRGDETYRSRDYRFLGSIGYFHGVYLPLEAGDNELVVAVSESFGGWGLMARLPDGNGITLDADVS
;
A
#
# COMPACT_ATOMS: atom_id res chain seq x y z
N MET A 1 -24.96 -4.32 0.07
CA MET A 1 -24.44 -3.01 0.52
C MET A 1 -23.92 -3.21 1.93
N ALA A 2 -22.64 -3.52 2.09
CA ALA A 2 -22.01 -3.57 3.41
C ALA A 2 -21.16 -2.31 3.52
N GLU A 3 -21.64 -1.32 4.26
CA GLU A 3 -20.84 -0.16 4.66
C GLU A 3 -19.82 -0.66 5.69
N GLY A 4 -18.55 -0.72 5.29
CA GLY A 4 -17.45 -0.97 6.22
C GLY A 4 -17.33 0.18 7.23
N SER A 5 -16.86 -0.15 8.44
CA SER A 5 -16.71 0.79 9.56
C SER A 5 -16.06 2.11 9.16
N PRO A 6 -16.49 3.25 9.76
CA PRO A 6 -15.89 4.54 9.48
C PRO A 6 -14.44 4.58 9.98
N PRO A 7 -13.55 5.27 9.25
CA PRO A 7 -12.16 5.45 9.66
C PRO A 7 -12.05 6.11 11.04
N SER A 8 -11.13 5.64 11.88
CA SER A 8 -10.80 6.24 13.17
C SER A 8 -9.43 6.92 13.11
N LYS A 9 -9.26 8.06 13.80
CA LYS A 9 -8.09 8.94 13.66
C LYS A 9 -7.25 8.97 14.94
N ALA A 10 -5.96 8.67 14.85
CA ALA A 10 -4.97 8.83 15.92
C ALA A 10 -3.67 9.42 15.36
N GLY A 11 -3.21 10.56 15.90
CA GLY A 11 -1.88 11.10 15.57
C GLY A 11 -1.65 11.52 14.11
N GLY A 12 -2.70 11.88 13.37
CA GLY A 12 -2.60 12.22 11.94
C GLY A 12 -2.74 11.02 11.00
N TRP A 13 -2.78 9.82 11.55
CA TRP A 13 -3.07 8.59 10.83
C TRP A 13 -4.52 8.16 11.05
N THR A 14 -5.04 7.48 10.05
CA THR A 14 -6.42 7.04 9.89
C THR A 14 -6.42 5.55 9.57
N PHE A 15 -7.15 4.76 10.36
CA PHE A 15 -7.31 3.34 10.06
C PHE A 15 -8.26 3.15 8.89
N LEU A 16 -7.84 2.39 7.88
CA LEU A 16 -8.66 2.01 6.75
C LEU A 16 -8.58 0.50 6.51
N GLU A 17 -9.72 -0.17 6.61
CA GLU A 17 -9.79 -1.61 6.33
C GLU A 17 -9.76 -1.89 4.83
N ALA A 18 -9.07 -2.98 4.46
CA ALA A 18 -9.15 -3.52 3.11
C ALA A 18 -10.55 -4.10 2.87
N GLU A 19 -11.06 -3.90 1.65
CA GLU A 19 -12.25 -4.57 1.16
C GLU A 19 -12.03 -6.10 1.09
N PRO A 20 -13.08 -6.94 0.99
CA PRO A 20 -12.93 -8.39 0.86
C PRO A 20 -12.05 -8.85 -0.31
N SER A 21 -11.89 -8.00 -1.32
CA SER A 21 -10.97 -8.21 -2.46
C SER A 21 -9.49 -8.07 -2.11
N GLY A 22 -9.17 -7.47 -0.95
CA GLY A 22 -7.83 -7.04 -0.54
C GLY A 22 -7.49 -5.61 -0.95
N LEU A 23 -8.41 -4.89 -1.60
CA LEU A 23 -8.22 -3.49 -2.01
C LEU A 23 -8.42 -2.55 -0.82
N VAL A 24 -7.41 -1.73 -0.54
CA VAL A 24 -7.54 -0.54 0.30
C VAL A 24 -7.89 0.64 -0.60
N ASN A 25 -9.13 1.09 -0.52
CA ASN A 25 -9.68 2.13 -1.40
C ASN A 25 -9.54 3.52 -0.79
N PHE A 26 -8.56 4.30 -1.27
CA PHE A 26 -8.22 5.60 -0.69
C PHE A 26 -9.27 6.67 -0.97
N ALA A 27 -10.16 6.49 -1.96
CA ALA A 27 -11.26 7.41 -2.22
C ALA A 27 -12.25 7.51 -1.04
N ARG A 28 -12.16 6.58 -0.08
CA ARG A 28 -12.93 6.61 1.17
C ARG A 28 -12.35 7.59 2.21
N LEU A 29 -11.09 8.02 2.07
CA LEU A 29 -10.46 8.97 2.99
C LEU A 29 -10.75 10.41 2.57
N HIS A 30 -10.48 10.72 1.30
CA HIS A 30 -10.79 12.00 0.70
C HIS A 30 -10.92 11.84 -0.82
N PRO A 31 -11.71 12.72 -1.48
CA PRO A 31 -11.68 12.81 -2.93
C PRO A 31 -10.29 13.27 -3.40
N LEU A 32 -9.95 12.94 -4.64
CA LEU A 32 -8.76 13.50 -5.29
C LEU A 32 -8.93 15.01 -5.46
N GLU A 33 -8.04 15.79 -4.86
CA GLU A 33 -8.04 17.26 -4.91
C GLU A 33 -6.66 17.79 -5.34
N ASP A 34 -6.64 18.98 -5.94
CA ASP A 34 -5.39 19.60 -6.42
C ASP A 34 -4.38 19.75 -5.25
N GLY A 35 -3.25 19.05 -5.36
CA GLY A 35 -2.17 19.05 -4.36
C GLY A 35 -2.32 18.04 -3.22
N HIS A 36 -3.43 17.30 -3.16
CA HIS A 36 -3.68 16.20 -2.23
C HIS A 36 -3.87 14.89 -2.99
N ASP A 37 -2.83 14.52 -3.74
CA ASP A 37 -2.84 13.39 -4.66
C ASP A 37 -2.05 12.19 -4.13
N THR A 38 -1.53 12.26 -2.90
CA THR A 38 -0.62 11.27 -2.34
C THR A 38 -1.04 10.87 -0.92
N VAL A 39 -1.15 9.56 -0.70
CA VAL A 39 -1.45 8.92 0.58
C VAL A 39 -0.26 8.10 1.04
N PHE A 40 0.02 8.10 2.34
CA PHE A 40 0.99 7.18 2.94
C PHE A 40 0.26 6.08 3.67
N VAL A 41 0.60 4.83 3.36
CA VAL A 41 0.18 3.66 4.13
C VAL A 41 1.37 3.19 4.94
N ARG A 42 1.20 3.08 6.25
CA ARG A 42 2.21 2.55 7.17
C ARG A 42 1.74 1.21 7.71
N VAL A 43 2.64 0.23 7.72
CA VAL A 43 2.42 -1.09 8.33
C VAL A 43 3.60 -1.42 9.23
N SER A 44 3.31 -1.69 10.49
CA SER A 44 4.28 -2.26 11.43
C SER A 44 4.32 -3.78 11.22
N LEU A 45 5.47 -4.30 10.82
CA LEU A 45 5.71 -5.72 10.60
C LEU A 45 6.61 -6.26 11.71
N ARG A 46 6.10 -7.18 12.52
CA ARG A 46 6.92 -7.87 13.53
C ARG A 46 7.39 -9.22 13.00
N ALA A 47 8.70 -9.36 12.81
CA ALA A 47 9.34 -10.58 12.36
C ALA A 47 10.00 -11.33 13.53
N PRO A 48 9.81 -12.66 13.67
CA PRO A 48 10.42 -13.43 14.75
C PRO A 48 11.95 -13.58 14.57
N GLU A 49 12.42 -13.54 13.32
CA GLU A 49 13.82 -13.63 12.94
C GLU A 49 14.09 -12.75 11.72
N ALA A 50 15.35 -12.38 11.52
CA ALA A 50 15.75 -11.64 10.33
C ALA A 50 15.64 -12.53 9.09
N GLY A 51 15.19 -11.97 7.97
CA GLY A 51 15.03 -12.74 6.75
C GLY A 51 14.39 -11.95 5.62
N THR A 52 14.52 -12.49 4.41
CA THR A 52 13.86 -11.91 3.24
C THR A 52 12.42 -12.43 3.13
N ARG A 53 11.47 -11.55 2.87
CA ARG A 53 10.06 -11.90 2.58
C ARG A 53 9.61 -11.21 1.30
N LEU A 54 8.84 -11.92 0.47
CA LEU A 54 8.24 -11.34 -0.72
C LEU A 54 6.98 -10.55 -0.33
N LEU A 55 6.97 -9.28 -0.68
CA LEU A 55 5.77 -8.45 -0.74
C LEU A 55 5.26 -8.45 -2.18
N GLU A 56 4.03 -8.89 -2.39
CA GLU A 56 3.34 -8.67 -3.67
C GLU A 56 2.45 -7.44 -3.56
N LEU A 57 2.53 -6.54 -4.55
CA LEU A 57 1.80 -5.28 -4.53
C LEU A 57 1.09 -4.98 -5.86
N GLY A 58 -0.02 -4.26 -5.72
CA GLY A 58 -0.76 -3.60 -6.78
C GLY A 58 -1.19 -2.21 -6.33
N PHE A 59 -1.12 -1.22 -7.20
CA PHE A 59 -1.41 0.16 -6.85
C PHE A 59 -1.94 0.93 -8.07
N SER A 60 -2.68 2.00 -7.80
CA SER A 60 -3.01 3.05 -8.76
C SER A 60 -2.73 4.39 -8.11
N ASP A 61 -1.94 5.29 -8.70
CA ASP A 61 -1.27 5.16 -10.00
C ASP A 61 0.23 4.86 -9.84
N ARG A 62 0.89 5.54 -8.91
CA ARG A 62 2.33 5.46 -8.69
C ARG A 62 2.58 5.04 -7.25
N ALA A 63 3.59 4.22 -7.03
CA ALA A 63 3.95 3.79 -5.69
C ALA A 63 5.45 3.86 -5.43
N VAL A 64 5.81 4.18 -4.19
CA VAL A 64 7.17 4.03 -3.65
C VAL A 64 7.09 3.25 -2.35
N VAL A 65 7.87 2.17 -2.25
CA VAL A 65 7.93 1.33 -1.05
C VAL A 65 9.21 1.60 -0.28
N TYR A 66 9.07 1.84 1.01
CA TYR A 66 10.16 2.03 1.96
C TYR A 66 10.06 0.96 3.05
N LEU A 67 11.21 0.43 3.46
CA LEU A 67 11.36 -0.41 4.65
C LEU A 67 12.37 0.24 5.58
N ASN A 68 11.98 0.52 6.82
CA ASN A 68 12.82 1.17 7.84
C ASN A 68 13.47 2.46 7.29
N GLY A 69 12.69 3.27 6.57
CA GLY A 69 13.15 4.51 5.93
C GLY A 69 13.98 4.36 4.65
N ARG A 70 14.31 3.13 4.23
CA ARG A 70 15.06 2.87 2.99
C ARG A 70 14.13 2.53 1.83
N GLN A 71 14.24 3.26 0.72
CA GLN A 71 13.49 2.95 -0.50
C GLN A 71 13.93 1.61 -1.09
N LEU A 72 12.96 0.75 -1.40
CA LEU A 72 13.17 -0.57 -2.02
C LEU A 72 12.57 -0.65 -3.43
N PHE A 73 11.51 0.11 -3.71
CA PHE A 73 10.77 0.03 -4.97
C PHE A 73 10.20 1.38 -5.37
N ARG A 74 10.09 1.61 -6.68
CA ARG A 74 9.29 2.66 -7.30
C ARG A 74 8.61 2.09 -8.54
N GLY A 75 7.31 2.36 -8.70
CA GLY A 75 6.52 1.90 -9.84
C GLY A 75 5.53 2.93 -10.33
N ASP A 76 5.09 2.73 -11.57
CA ASP A 76 4.15 3.60 -12.29
C ASP A 76 3.21 2.71 -13.11
N GLU A 77 1.94 2.72 -12.71
CA GLU A 77 0.79 2.10 -13.37
C GLU A 77 -0.18 3.16 -13.89
N THR A 78 0.25 4.41 -14.11
CA THR A 78 -0.63 5.45 -14.68
C THR A 78 -1.20 5.02 -16.02
N TYR A 79 -2.48 5.29 -16.24
CA TYR A 79 -3.14 5.02 -17.52
C TYR A 79 -2.31 5.55 -18.70
N ARG A 80 -2.05 4.68 -19.68
CA ARG A 80 -1.21 4.97 -20.85
C ARG A 80 0.25 5.37 -20.57
N SER A 81 0.78 5.14 -19.37
CA SER A 81 2.20 5.42 -19.07
C SER A 81 3.16 4.56 -19.90
N ARG A 82 2.72 3.38 -20.34
CA ARG A 82 3.51 2.41 -21.11
C ARG A 82 3.15 2.40 -22.60
N ASP A 83 1.86 2.27 -22.90
CA ASP A 83 1.33 2.30 -24.27
C ASP A 83 -0.17 2.67 -24.28
N TYR A 84 -0.73 2.95 -25.46
CA TYR A 84 -2.10 3.45 -25.62
C TYR A 84 -3.20 2.51 -25.10
N ARG A 85 -2.91 1.22 -24.88
CA ARG A 85 -3.84 0.20 -24.35
C ARG A 85 -3.63 -0.11 -22.87
N PHE A 86 -2.60 0.46 -22.25
CA PHE A 86 -2.30 0.18 -20.85
C PHE A 86 -3.34 0.84 -19.93
N LEU A 87 -4.10 0.02 -19.19
CA LEU A 87 -5.30 0.45 -18.47
C LEU A 87 -5.08 0.97 -17.05
N GLY A 88 -3.91 0.71 -16.44
CA GLY A 88 -3.65 1.07 -15.04
C GLY A 88 -4.45 0.25 -14.01
N SER A 89 -4.64 -1.05 -14.27
CA SER A 89 -5.40 -1.93 -13.36
C SER A 89 -4.61 -2.32 -12.11
N ILE A 90 -5.26 -2.25 -10.95
CA ILE A 90 -4.69 -2.74 -9.69
C ILE A 90 -4.73 -4.27 -9.64
N GLY A 91 -3.58 -4.88 -9.35
CA GLY A 91 -3.44 -6.31 -9.09
C GLY A 91 -2.04 -6.64 -8.58
N TYR A 92 -1.84 -7.86 -8.06
CA TYR A 92 -0.54 -8.34 -7.53
C TYR A 92 0.49 -8.60 -8.65
N PHE A 93 0.83 -7.56 -9.41
CA PHE A 93 1.71 -7.64 -10.57
C PHE A 93 3.18 -7.34 -10.24
N HIS A 94 3.44 -6.80 -9.06
CA HIS A 94 4.79 -6.46 -8.61
C HIS A 94 5.21 -7.30 -7.42
N GLY A 95 6.51 -7.61 -7.36
CA GLY A 95 7.15 -8.27 -6.23
C GLY A 95 8.31 -7.44 -5.69
N VAL A 96 8.34 -7.22 -4.38
CA VAL A 96 9.43 -6.51 -3.67
C VAL A 96 9.93 -7.41 -2.56
N TYR A 97 11.23 -7.71 -2.58
CA TYR A 97 11.86 -8.48 -1.51
C TYR A 97 12.19 -7.56 -0.33
N LEU A 98 11.54 -7.79 0.80
CA LEU A 98 11.75 -7.06 2.06
C LEU A 98 12.84 -7.74 2.89
N PRO A 99 14.01 -7.12 3.10
CA PRO A 99 15.03 -7.62 4.02
C PRO A 99 14.65 -7.25 5.46
N LEU A 100 13.77 -8.04 6.08
CA LEU A 100 13.29 -7.79 7.44
C LEU A 100 14.38 -8.05 8.48
N GLU A 101 14.44 -7.18 9.48
CA GLU A 101 15.20 -7.38 10.71
C GLU A 101 14.35 -8.17 11.73
N ALA A 102 14.99 -8.88 12.66
CA ALA A 102 14.26 -9.51 13.76
C ALA A 102 13.66 -8.42 14.66
N GLY A 103 12.39 -8.58 15.05
CA GLY A 103 11.64 -7.56 15.79
C GLY A 103 10.77 -6.71 14.88
N ASP A 104 10.63 -5.44 15.22
CA ASP A 104 9.69 -4.53 14.56
C ASP A 104 10.33 -3.84 13.34
N ASN A 105 9.61 -3.82 12.23
CA ASN A 105 9.98 -3.17 10.98
C ASN A 105 8.86 -2.23 10.54
N GLU A 106 9.21 -1.08 9.98
CA GLU A 106 8.25 -0.13 9.43
C GLU A 106 8.23 -0.24 7.90
N LEU A 107 7.11 -0.70 7.36
CA LEU A 107 6.83 -0.66 5.92
C LEU A 107 5.99 0.59 5.63
N VAL A 108 6.47 1.45 4.74
CA VAL A 108 5.69 2.60 4.24
C VAL A 108 5.52 2.47 2.74
N VAL A 109 4.29 2.63 2.27
CA VAL A 109 3.96 2.73 0.85
C VAL A 109 3.36 4.11 0.60
N ALA A 110 4.09 4.94 -0.14
CA ALA A 110 3.55 6.19 -0.66
C ALA A 110 2.85 5.90 -1.98
N VAL A 111 1.56 6.22 -2.10
CA VAL A 111 0.77 6.02 -3.31
C VAL A 111 0.27 7.37 -3.81
N SER A 112 0.57 7.69 -5.06
CA SER A 112 0.12 8.93 -5.71
C SER A 112 -0.82 8.63 -6.86
N GLU A 113 -1.89 9.42 -6.99
CA GLU A 113 -2.90 9.32 -8.04
C GLU A 113 -2.82 10.52 -8.99
N SER A 114 -3.24 10.35 -10.24
CA SER A 114 -3.36 11.44 -11.22
C SER A 114 -4.81 11.68 -11.63
N PHE A 115 -5.63 10.63 -11.78
CA PHE A 115 -7.05 10.72 -12.08
C PHE A 115 -7.78 9.37 -11.93
N GLY A 116 -9.07 9.41 -11.58
CA GLY A 116 -9.91 8.20 -11.54
C GLY A 116 -10.03 7.62 -10.13
N GLY A 117 -9.74 6.33 -9.99
CA GLY A 117 -9.81 5.62 -8.71
C GLY A 117 -8.42 5.23 -8.23
N TRP A 118 -8.17 5.36 -6.93
CA TRP A 118 -6.88 5.08 -6.31
C TRP A 118 -6.98 4.12 -5.15
N GLY A 119 -5.95 3.28 -5.02
CA GLY A 119 -5.91 2.27 -3.99
C GLY A 119 -4.63 1.46 -4.00
N LEU A 120 -4.54 0.59 -3.01
CA LEU A 120 -3.40 -0.30 -2.79
C LEU A 120 -3.90 -1.71 -2.49
N MET A 121 -3.22 -2.70 -3.05
CA MET A 121 -3.29 -4.09 -2.65
C MET A 121 -1.90 -4.55 -2.26
N ALA A 122 -1.78 -5.24 -1.14
CA ALA A 122 -0.51 -5.75 -0.66
C ALA A 122 -0.71 -7.08 0.07
N ARG A 123 0.17 -8.05 -0.16
CA ARG A 123 0.18 -9.31 0.59
C ARG A 123 1.60 -9.86 0.76
N LEU A 124 1.78 -10.64 1.82
CA LEU A 124 2.97 -11.46 2.06
C LEU A 124 2.58 -12.93 1.84
N PRO A 125 2.82 -13.53 0.65
CA PRO A 125 2.41 -14.90 0.36
C PRO A 125 2.98 -15.92 1.36
N ASP A 126 4.23 -15.69 1.80
CA ASP A 126 4.95 -16.53 2.77
C ASP A 126 5.07 -15.83 4.15
N GLY A 127 4.01 -15.14 4.57
CA GLY A 127 3.98 -14.33 5.80
C GLY A 127 3.94 -15.10 7.13
N ASN A 128 4.26 -16.40 7.14
CA ASN A 128 4.17 -17.23 8.34
C ASN A 128 5.00 -16.63 9.50
N GLY A 129 4.33 -16.42 10.64
CA GLY A 129 4.93 -15.87 11.85
C GLY A 129 5.09 -14.34 11.86
N ILE A 130 4.76 -13.64 10.78
CA ILE A 130 4.75 -12.16 10.76
C ILE A 130 3.42 -11.67 11.32
N THR A 131 3.49 -10.75 12.29
CA THR A 131 2.30 -10.01 12.77
C THR A 131 2.30 -8.62 12.15
N LEU A 132 1.12 -8.12 11.78
CA LEU A 132 0.95 -6.84 11.08
C LEU A 132 -0.03 -5.93 11.83
N ASP A 133 0.26 -4.63 11.86
CA ASP A 133 -0.64 -3.56 12.29
C ASP A 133 -0.51 -2.39 11.30
N ALA A 134 -1.62 -1.81 10.83
CA ALA A 134 -1.63 -0.91 9.66
C ALA A 134 -2.46 0.36 9.85
N ASP A 135 -1.91 1.49 9.42
CA ASP A 135 -2.53 2.82 9.44
C ASP A 135 -2.33 3.57 8.11
N VAL A 136 -3.13 4.59 7.82
CA VAL A 136 -3.06 5.40 6.58
C VAL A 136 -3.15 6.91 6.89
N SER A 137 -2.27 7.76 6.35
CA SER A 137 -2.33 9.24 6.58
C SER A 137 -2.70 10.00 5.32
#